data_AF-A0AAW2LML2-F1
#
_entry.id   AF-A0AAW2LML2-F1
#
_cell.length_a   1.000
_cell.length_b   1.000
_cell.length_c   1.000
_cell.angle_alpha   90.00
_cell.angle_beta   90.00
_cell.angle_gamma   90.00
#
_symmetry.space_group_name_H-M   'P 1'
#
loop_
_entity.id
_entity.type
_entity.pdbx_description
1 polymer ?
#
loop_
_entity_poly.entity_id
_entity_poly.type
_entity_poly.pdbx_seq_one_letter_code
_entity_poly.pdbx_strand_id
1 'polypeptide(L)'
;MDPVDSGDIGSTHGARSDKIVWMWYMERRLIEFMHEEFTSNRLQSSTFSPSVWARICEKMNSAMYPSYVFTTKQLKGKLNRLRWAWRLMNEILNRGTGWGWDSQRQTITDDVGRLEELYRIPLF
;
A
#
# COMPACT_ATOMS: atom_id res chain seq x y z
N MET A 1 -12.39 41.95 -41.29
CA MET A 1 -11.10 41.55 -40.68
C MET A 1 -11.45 40.89 -39.36
N ASP A 2 -11.56 39.57 -39.36
CA ASP A 2 -11.60 38.72 -38.16
C ASP A 2 -10.38 37.78 -38.22
N PRO A 3 -9.95 37.13 -37.13
CA PRO A 3 -9.51 37.68 -35.85
C PRO A 3 -8.08 37.20 -35.50
N VAL A 4 -7.37 37.86 -34.56
CA VAL A 4 -6.19 37.25 -33.92
C VAL A 4 -6.67 36.62 -32.60
N ASP A 5 -6.89 35.31 -32.66
CA ASP A 5 -7.14 34.45 -31.50
C ASP A 5 -5.80 34.18 -30.81
N SER A 6 -5.47 35.03 -29.84
CA SER A 6 -4.32 34.79 -28.96
C SER A 6 -4.72 33.77 -27.90
N GLY A 7 -4.44 32.51 -28.22
CA GLY A 7 -4.54 31.42 -27.27
C GLY A 7 -3.71 31.66 -26.02
N ASP A 8 -4.31 31.45 -24.86
CA ASP A 8 -3.59 31.11 -23.65
C ASP A 8 -4.11 29.78 -23.13
N ILE A 9 -3.38 28.75 -23.55
CA ILE A 9 -2.96 27.58 -22.79
C ILE A 9 -3.91 27.22 -21.65
N GLY A 10 -4.86 26.36 -21.97
CA GLY A 10 -5.47 25.47 -21.00
C GLY A 10 -4.36 24.65 -20.33
N SER A 11 -3.80 25.20 -19.24
CA SER A 11 -2.93 24.49 -18.34
C SER A 11 -3.80 23.43 -17.66
N THR A 12 -3.82 22.26 -18.29
CA THR A 12 -4.35 21.02 -17.72
C THR A 12 -3.43 20.62 -16.58
N HIS A 13 -3.47 21.36 -15.47
CA HIS A 13 -3.08 20.82 -14.19
C HIS A 13 -4.03 19.68 -13.91
N GLY A 14 -3.51 18.48 -14.22
CA GLY A 14 -4.20 17.22 -14.17
C GLY A 14 -5.12 17.16 -12.97
N ALA A 15 -6.36 16.75 -13.23
CA ALA A 15 -7.38 16.49 -12.26
C ALA A 15 -6.76 16.07 -10.92
N ARG A 16 -7.06 16.82 -9.86
CA ARG A 16 -6.85 16.43 -8.45
C ARG A 16 -7.66 15.16 -8.19
N SER A 17 -7.21 14.06 -8.79
CA SER A 17 -7.90 12.80 -8.79
C SER A 17 -7.69 12.21 -7.40
N ASP A 18 -8.77 12.17 -6.62
CA ASP A 18 -8.91 11.35 -5.42
C ASP A 18 -8.67 9.85 -5.71
N LYS A 19 -8.37 9.46 -6.97
CA LYS A 19 -8.11 8.11 -7.45
C LYS A 19 -6.76 8.03 -8.18
N ILE A 20 -5.66 8.15 -7.43
CA ILE A 20 -4.37 7.64 -7.90
C ILE A 20 -4.48 6.11 -8.00
N VAL A 21 -4.04 5.53 -9.11
CA VAL A 21 -3.85 4.08 -9.23
C VAL A 21 -2.56 3.72 -8.51
N TRP A 22 -2.68 3.04 -7.37
CA TRP A 22 -1.53 2.63 -6.57
C TRP A 22 -0.87 1.42 -7.20
N MET A 23 0.40 1.59 -7.61
CA MET A 23 1.23 0.48 -8.06
C MET A 23 1.95 -0.15 -6.87
N TRP A 24 2.29 -1.45 -6.97
CA TRP A 24 2.94 -2.21 -5.90
C TRP A 24 4.19 -1.51 -5.33
N TYR A 25 4.99 -0.88 -6.19
CA TYR A 25 6.21 -0.17 -5.75
C TYR A 25 5.88 1.11 -4.96
N MET A 26 4.77 1.78 -5.25
CA MET A 26 4.33 2.96 -4.49
C MET A 26 3.88 2.55 -3.08
N GLU A 27 3.15 1.45 -2.99
CA GLU A 27 2.70 0.89 -1.71
C GLU A 27 3.88 0.47 -0.86
N ARG A 28 4.84 -0.24 -1.47
CA ARG A 28 6.09 -0.62 -0.83
C ARG A 28 6.84 0.60 -0.29
N ARG A 29 7.03 1.65 -1.11
CA ARG A 29 7.70 2.88 -0.67
C ARG A 29 6.98 3.59 0.47
N LEU A 30 5.65 3.64 0.42
CA LEU A 30 4.86 4.19 1.51
C LEU A 30 5.11 3.40 2.81
N ILE A 31 5.07 2.07 2.76
CA ILE A 31 5.32 1.21 3.94
C ILE A 31 6.75 1.42 4.47
N GLU A 32 7.75 1.48 3.58
CA GLU A 32 9.15 1.72 3.95
C GLU A 32 9.31 3.04 4.72
N PHE A 33 8.84 4.17 4.17
CA PHE A 33 8.95 5.47 4.85
C PHE A 33 8.18 5.53 6.17
N MET A 34 7.03 4.86 6.25
CA MET A 34 6.27 4.76 7.48
C MET A 34 7.00 3.94 8.55
N HIS A 35 7.65 2.85 8.15
CA HIS A 35 8.43 1.99 9.03
C HIS A 35 9.69 2.71 9.55
N GLU A 36 10.37 3.48 8.70
CA GLU A 36 11.47 4.37 9.11
C GLU A 36 11.01 5.36 10.19
N GLU A 37 9.93 6.11 9.97
CA GLU A 37 9.44 7.07 10.97
C GLU A 37 9.01 6.39 12.27
N PHE A 38 8.45 5.18 12.19
CA PHE A 38 8.07 4.39 13.36
C PHE A 38 9.29 3.98 14.20
N THR A 39 10.31 3.44 13.54
CA THR A 39 11.53 2.93 14.19
C THR A 39 12.42 4.06 14.71
N SER A 40 12.63 5.11 13.92
CA SER A 40 13.49 6.24 14.30
C SER A 40 12.92 7.07 15.45
N ASN A 41 11.59 7.27 15.51
CA ASN A 41 10.97 8.08 16.55
C ASN A 41 10.45 7.26 17.74
N ARG A 42 10.74 5.94 17.79
CA ARG A 42 10.20 5.00 18.78
C ARG A 42 8.71 5.23 19.03
N LEU A 43 7.94 5.32 17.94
CA LEU A 43 6.57 5.76 18.02
C LEU A 43 5.75 4.76 18.86
N GLN A 44 5.29 5.18 20.04
CA GLN A 44 4.50 4.32 20.93
C GLN A 44 3.00 4.30 20.57
N SER A 45 2.60 5.11 19.59
CA SER A 45 1.22 5.23 19.13
C SER A 45 0.95 4.37 17.90
N SER A 46 -0.29 3.91 17.76
CA SER A 46 -0.77 3.24 16.53
C SER A 46 -1.04 4.22 15.37
N THR A 47 -0.88 5.53 15.61
CA THR A 47 -1.13 6.59 14.63
C THR A 47 0.00 7.63 14.60
N PHE A 48 0.30 8.12 13.41
CA PHE A 48 1.25 9.21 13.21
C PHE A 48 0.60 10.57 13.44
N SER A 49 1.34 11.51 14.05
CA SER A 49 0.92 12.90 14.21
C SER A 49 0.87 13.63 12.86
N PRO A 50 0.18 14.80 12.78
CA PRO A 50 0.14 15.58 11.54
C PRO A 50 1.53 15.96 10.99
N SER A 51 2.49 16.27 11.88
CA SER A 51 3.86 16.64 11.47
C SER A 51 4.62 15.45 10.89
N VAL A 52 4.49 14.26 11.48
CA VAL A 52 5.09 13.04 10.93
C VAL A 52 4.48 12.72 9.56
N TRP A 53 3.16 12.85 9.42
CA TRP A 53 2.50 12.68 8.13
C TRP A 53 2.97 13.65 7.06
N ALA A 54 3.24 14.90 7.41
CA ALA A 54 3.79 15.89 6.48
C ALA A 54 5.17 15.45 5.96
N ARG A 55 6.07 15.00 6.85
CA ARG A 55 7.39 14.47 6.47
C ARG A 55 7.31 13.23 5.58
N ILE A 56 6.41 12.29 5.91
CA ILE A 56 6.18 11.11 5.07
C ILE A 56 5.70 11.53 3.68
N CYS A 57 4.79 12.52 3.60
CA CYS A 57 4.31 13.03 2.33
C CYS A 57 5.41 13.69 1.50
N GLU A 58 6.29 14.44 2.14
CA GLU A 58 7.45 15.06 1.51
C GLU A 58 8.44 14.02 0.97
N LYS A 59 8.79 13.00 1.78
CA LYS A 59 9.63 11.87 1.34
C LYS A 59 9.01 11.14 0.15
N MET A 60 7.71 10.86 0.20
CA MET A 60 6.98 10.18 -0.87
C MET A 60 6.99 10.99 -2.16
N ASN A 61 6.69 12.30 -2.08
CA ASN A 61 6.68 13.18 -3.24
C ASN A 61 8.09 13.33 -3.82
N SER A 62 9.12 13.47 -2.99
CA SER A 62 10.50 13.55 -3.44
C SER A 62 10.94 12.29 -4.20
N ALA A 63 10.51 11.11 -3.74
CA ALA A 63 10.86 9.83 -4.36
C ALA A 63 10.10 9.52 -5.66
N MET A 64 8.96 10.17 -5.90
CA MET A 64 8.05 9.84 -7.00
C MET A 64 7.86 10.98 -8.00
N TYR A 65 8.39 12.17 -7.69
CA TYR A 65 8.40 13.32 -8.58
C TYR A 65 9.29 13.07 -9.81
N PRO A 66 8.94 13.58 -11.01
CA PRO A 66 7.75 14.36 -11.34
C PRO A 66 6.51 13.52 -11.68
N SER A 67 6.65 12.18 -11.70
CA SER A 67 5.59 11.28 -12.17
C SER A 67 4.35 11.30 -11.28
N TYR A 68 4.51 11.48 -9.97
CA TYR A 68 3.39 11.48 -9.02
C TYR A 68 3.56 12.52 -7.92
N VAL A 69 2.44 13.17 -7.58
CA VAL A 69 2.33 14.07 -6.43
C VAL A 69 1.18 13.60 -5.56
N PHE A 70 1.49 13.29 -4.30
CA PHE A 70 0.57 12.77 -3.30
C PHE A 70 0.21 13.85 -2.29
N THR A 71 -0.99 13.69 -1.73
CA THR A 71 -1.46 14.43 -0.56
C THR A 71 -1.47 13.53 0.66
N THR A 72 -1.31 14.11 1.86
CA THR A 72 -1.45 13.39 3.13
C THR A 72 -2.79 12.63 3.24
N LYS A 73 -3.87 13.17 2.68
CA LYS A 73 -5.20 12.50 2.65
C LYS A 73 -5.14 11.19 1.87
N GLN A 74 -4.50 11.19 0.69
CA GLN A 74 -4.34 9.98 -0.12
C GLN A 74 -3.47 8.94 0.59
N LEU A 75 -2.37 9.35 1.22
CA LEU A 75 -1.48 8.45 1.98
C LEU A 75 -2.21 7.78 3.16
N LYS A 76 -2.93 8.58 3.96
CA LYS A 76 -3.76 8.08 5.07
C LYS A 76 -4.84 7.11 4.57
N GLY A 77 -5.52 7.47 3.48
CA GLY A 77 -6.52 6.62 2.85
C GLY A 77 -5.94 5.28 2.40
N LYS A 78 -4.74 5.28 1.81
CA LYS A 78 -4.07 4.06 1.39
C LYS A 78 -3.65 3.20 2.57
N LEU A 79 -3.06 3.78 3.62
CA LEU A 79 -2.72 3.04 4.84
C LEU A 79 -3.96 2.36 5.44
N ASN A 80 -5.10 3.06 5.48
CA ASN A 80 -6.33 2.48 6.00
C ASN A 80 -6.77 1.26 5.19
N ARG A 81 -6.69 1.31 3.85
CA ARG A 81 -6.98 0.15 2.99
C ARG A 81 -6.00 -1.00 3.23
N LEU A 82 -4.71 -0.72 3.37
CA LEU A 82 -3.69 -1.73 3.69
C LEU A 82 -3.98 -2.41 5.04
N ARG A 83 -4.36 -1.63 6.05
CA ARG A 83 -4.75 -2.18 7.37
C ARG A 83 -6.00 -3.06 7.27
N TRP A 84 -6.97 -2.70 6.45
CA TRP A 84 -8.15 -3.54 6.20
C TRP A 84 -7.79 -4.86 5.52
N ALA A 85 -6.98 -4.80 4.46
CA ALA A 85 -6.48 -6.01 3.79
C ALA A 85 -5.69 -6.92 4.75
N TRP A 86 -4.85 -6.32 5.61
CA TRP A 86 -4.13 -7.08 6.63
C TRP A 86 -5.08 -7.72 7.65
N ARG A 87 -6.08 -7.00 8.16
CA ARG A 87 -7.05 -7.58 9.09
C ARG A 87 -7.80 -8.76 8.48
N LEU A 88 -8.23 -8.63 7.23
CA LEU A 88 -8.90 -9.71 6.51
C LEU A 88 -7.99 -10.93 6.35
N MET A 89 -6.75 -10.73 5.92
CA MET A 89 -5.78 -11.82 5.80
C MET A 89 -5.53 -12.49 7.17
N ASN A 90 -5.34 -11.71 8.22
CA ASN A 90 -5.21 -12.23 9.59
C ASN A 90 -6.44 -13.02 10.03
N GLU A 91 -7.63 -12.55 9.69
CA GLU A 91 -8.87 -13.23 10.02
C GLU A 91 -8.95 -14.59 9.34
N ILE A 92 -8.69 -14.62 8.03
CA ILE A 92 -8.65 -15.86 7.25
C ILE A 92 -7.66 -16.85 7.87
N LEU A 93 -6.44 -16.40 8.15
CA LEU A 93 -5.37 -17.27 8.65
C LEU A 93 -5.57 -17.77 10.09
N ASN A 94 -6.30 -17.03 10.94
CA ASN A 94 -6.35 -17.33 12.38
C ASN A 94 -7.74 -17.71 12.93
N ARG A 95 -8.83 -17.61 12.15
CA ARG A 95 -10.20 -17.92 12.62
C ARG A 95 -10.74 -19.30 12.24
N GLY A 96 -9.85 -20.27 11.99
CA GLY A 96 -10.27 -21.64 11.70
C GLY A 96 -11.10 -21.75 10.41
N THR A 97 -10.79 -20.92 9.41
CA THR A 97 -11.42 -20.97 8.08
C THR A 97 -10.96 -22.18 7.26
N GLY A 98 -10.00 -22.95 7.78
CA GLY A 98 -9.25 -23.97 7.06
C GLY A 98 -8.09 -23.37 6.25
N TRP A 99 -8.01 -22.05 6.04
CA TRP A 99 -7.02 -21.48 5.13
C TRP A 99 -5.74 -21.06 5.87
N GLY A 100 -4.58 -21.37 5.29
CA GLY A 100 -3.23 -21.08 5.79
C GLY A 100 -2.39 -20.26 4.80
N TRP A 101 -1.16 -19.93 5.20
CA TRP A 101 -0.18 -19.24 4.36
C TRP A 101 1.04 -20.14 4.15
N ASP A 102 1.35 -20.44 2.89
CA ASP A 102 2.59 -21.08 2.50
C ASP A 102 3.66 -19.99 2.24
N SER A 103 4.61 -19.89 3.17
CA SER A 103 5.71 -18.94 3.09
C SER A 103 6.74 -19.27 2.02
N GLN A 104 6.85 -20.54 1.61
CA GLN A 104 7.78 -20.96 0.56
C GLN A 104 7.24 -20.59 -0.82
N ARG A 105 5.94 -20.82 -1.06
CA ARG A 105 5.28 -20.49 -2.32
C ARG A 105 4.72 -19.08 -2.39
N GLN A 106 4.62 -18.40 -1.25
CA GLN A 106 3.97 -17.09 -1.11
C GLN A 106 2.48 -17.16 -1.56
N THR A 107 1.77 -18.21 -1.16
CA THR A 107 0.38 -18.48 -1.56
C THR A 107 -0.50 -18.88 -0.37
N ILE A 108 -1.81 -18.64 -0.48
CA ILE A 108 -2.80 -19.15 0.47
C ILE A 108 -2.99 -20.65 0.22
N THR A 109 -3.01 -21.45 1.29
CA THR A 109 -3.26 -22.90 1.24
C THR A 109 -4.60 -23.22 1.89
N ASP A 110 -5.25 -24.29 1.43
CA ASP A 110 -6.43 -24.88 2.08
C ASP A 110 -5.96 -26.06 2.94
N ASP A 111 -6.29 -26.01 4.23
CA ASP A 111 -6.15 -26.94 5.37
C ASP A 111 -5.01 -27.98 5.35
N VAL A 112 -4.17 -27.98 6.40
CA VAL A 112 -2.99 -28.85 6.56
C VAL A 112 -3.35 -30.33 6.76
N GLY A 113 -4.61 -30.67 7.06
CA GLY A 113 -5.07 -32.07 6.93
C GLY A 113 -4.81 -32.67 5.53
N ARG A 114 -4.72 -31.83 4.49
CA ARG A 114 -4.52 -32.21 3.10
C ARG A 114 -3.06 -32.20 2.64
N LEU A 115 -2.19 -31.43 3.30
CA LEU A 115 -0.75 -31.41 3.02
C LEU A 115 -0.06 -32.68 3.56
N GLU A 116 -0.48 -33.19 4.72
CA GLU A 116 0.03 -34.48 5.23
C GLU A 116 -0.35 -35.69 4.36
N GLU A 117 -1.41 -35.59 3.56
CA GLU A 117 -1.85 -36.64 2.65
C GLU A 117 -1.11 -36.61 1.29
N LEU A 118 -0.79 -35.41 0.79
CA LEU A 118 -0.05 -35.20 -0.47
C LEU A 118 1.44 -35.55 -0.39
N TYR A 119 2.06 -35.44 0.80
CA TYR A 119 3.48 -35.77 1.02
C TYR A 119 3.69 -37.14 1.66
N ARG A 120 2.62 -37.92 1.88
CA ARG A 120 2.72 -39.32 2.30
C ARG A 120 2.93 -40.23 1.09
N ILE A 121 4.04 -40.07 0.37
CA ILE A 121 4.51 -41.11 -0.56
C ILE A 121 5.23 -42.15 0.30
N PRO A 122 4.74 -43.40 0.41
CA PRO A 122 5.55 -44.48 0.96
C PRO A 122 6.62 -44.81 -0.08
N LEU A 123 7.89 -44.53 0.24
CA LEU A 123 9.00 -45.17 -0.45
C LEU A 123 8.95 -46.66 -0.08
N PHE A 124 8.47 -47.48 -1.01
CA PHE A 124 8.71 -48.91 -1.04
C PHE A 124 10.21 -49.19 -1.25
#